data_AF-A0A2M8CXM6-F1
#
_entry.id   AF-A0A2M8CXM6-F1
#
_cell.length_a   1.000
_cell.length_b   1.000
_cell.length_c   1.000
_cell.angle_alpha   90.00
_cell.angle_beta   90.00
_cell.angle_gamma   90.00
#
_symmetry.space_group_name_H-M   'P 1'
#
loop_
_entity.id
_entity.type
_entity.pdbx_description
1 polymer ?
#
loop_
_entity_poly.entity_id
_entity_poly.type
_entity_poly.pdbx_seq_one_letter_code
_entity_poly.pdbx_strand_id
1 'polypeptide(L)'
;MKKQSLETVIKKIIHQLDQTMVSRTNNTDNIHTRDVLDQIEILIPADSGLESLHKEYLEANITHKKLVQKHGRFDPVTEIAADMLDSTRSAVQTRLLELMDMRGEEAQAIFMRCYRAKRAAEEVKKVLLLQQKRRQEHEEDTIFWFSMMIWLMNKTVRVARRTLSAANDFAIVSSIQGKRASYI
;
A
#
# COMPACT_ATOMS: atom_id res chain seq x y z
N MET A 1 -46.83 5.07 10.42
CA MET A 1 -45.76 4.15 9.95
C MET A 1 -45.32 3.29 11.12
N LYS A 2 -45.59 1.97 11.11
CA LYS A 2 -45.16 1.06 12.20
C LYS A 2 -43.64 0.92 12.14
N LYS A 3 -42.93 1.35 13.19
CA LYS A 3 -41.48 1.13 13.33
C LYS A 3 -41.26 -0.38 13.37
N GLN A 4 -40.64 -0.93 12.33
CA GLN A 4 -40.23 -2.34 12.34
C GLN A 4 -39.19 -2.51 13.45
N SER A 5 -39.37 -3.54 14.29
CA SER A 5 -38.38 -3.87 15.31
C SER A 5 -37.06 -4.19 14.62
N LEU A 6 -35.95 -3.72 15.19
CA LEU A 6 -34.60 -3.96 14.70
C LEU A 6 -34.34 -5.46 14.51
N GLU A 7 -34.94 -6.28 15.37
CA GLU A 7 -34.88 -7.73 15.31
C GLU A 7 -35.55 -8.30 14.04
N THR A 8 -36.63 -7.68 13.57
CA THR A 8 -37.32 -8.06 12.33
C THR A 8 -36.49 -7.69 11.11
N VAL A 9 -35.79 -6.56 11.15
CA VAL A 9 -34.88 -6.12 10.07
C VAL A 9 -33.67 -7.05 9.99
N ILE A 10 -33.08 -7.41 11.13
CA ILE A 10 -31.95 -8.35 11.19
C ILE A 10 -32.35 -9.73 10.67
N LYS A 11 -33.49 -10.28 11.11
CA LYS A 11 -34.01 -11.56 10.61
C LYS A 11 -34.26 -11.54 9.11
N LYS A 12 -34.74 -10.42 8.56
CA LYS A 12 -34.96 -10.26 7.13
C LYS A 12 -33.65 -10.22 6.34
N ILE A 13 -32.62 -9.55 6.85
CA ILE A 13 -31.29 -9.50 6.23
C ILE A 13 -30.63 -10.88 6.24
N ILE A 14 -30.72 -11.61 7.37
CA ILE A 14 -30.20 -12.99 7.47
C ILE A 14 -30.91 -13.90 6.46
N HIS A 15 -32.24 -13.81 6.36
CA HIS A 15 -33.00 -14.62 5.42
C HIS A 15 -32.68 -14.30 3.95
N GLN A 16 -32.44 -13.03 3.62
CA GLN A 16 -32.01 -12.63 2.28
C GLN A 16 -30.60 -13.13 1.97
N LEU A 17 -29.70 -13.13 2.94
CA LEU A 17 -28.35 -13.67 2.79
C LEU A 17 -28.39 -15.19 2.57
N ASP A 18 -29.18 -15.93 3.35
CA ASP A 18 -29.38 -17.38 3.17
C ASP A 18 -29.92 -17.70 1.76
N GLN A 19 -30.90 -16.94 1.28
CA GLN A 19 -31.44 -17.14 -0.08
C GLN A 19 -30.40 -16.86 -1.18
N THR A 20 -29.53 -15.87 -0.99
CA THR A 20 -28.44 -15.60 -1.96
C THR A 20 -27.32 -16.64 -1.90
N MET A 21 -27.05 -17.21 -0.73
CA MET A 21 -26.07 -18.29 -0.55
C MET A 21 -26.59 -19.59 -1.19
N VAL A 22 -27.85 -19.94 -0.95
CA VAL A 22 -28.49 -21.15 -1.53
C VAL A 22 -28.63 -21.05 -3.06
N SER A 23 -28.86 -19.85 -3.59
CA SER A 23 -28.89 -19.64 -5.05
C SER A 23 -27.50 -19.76 -5.71
N ARG A 24 -26.41 -19.57 -4.94
CA ARG A 24 -25.03 -19.80 -5.38
C ARG A 24 -24.64 -21.27 -5.33
N THR A 25 -25.18 -22.05 -4.40
CA THR A 25 -24.87 -23.48 -4.24
C THR A 25 -25.58 -24.40 -5.24
N ASN A 26 -26.60 -23.94 -5.95
CA ASN A 26 -27.32 -24.78 -6.92
C ASN A 26 -26.70 -24.76 -8.34
N ASN A 27 -25.53 -24.13 -8.51
CA ASN A 27 -24.78 -24.02 -9.77
C ASN A 27 -23.43 -24.78 -9.70
N THR A 28 -23.32 -25.79 -8.84
CA THR A 28 -22.07 -26.42 -8.37
C THR A 28 -21.49 -27.52 -9.25
N ASP A 29 -21.88 -27.64 -10.52
CA ASP A 29 -21.30 -28.71 -11.36
C ASP A 29 -20.13 -28.24 -12.24
N ASN A 30 -19.75 -26.96 -12.19
CA ASN A 30 -18.65 -26.45 -13.05
C ASN A 30 -17.94 -25.16 -12.59
N ILE A 31 -17.87 -24.85 -11.28
CA ILE A 31 -17.12 -23.68 -10.82
C ILE A 31 -15.65 -24.04 -10.65
N HIS A 32 -14.89 -23.68 -11.68
CA HIS A 32 -13.45 -23.80 -11.82
C HIS A 32 -12.66 -23.49 -10.53
N THR A 33 -11.69 -24.35 -10.20
CA THR A 33 -10.62 -24.20 -9.19
C THR A 33 -9.85 -22.87 -9.21
N ARG A 34 -10.05 -22.05 -10.24
CA ARG A 34 -9.53 -20.68 -10.36
C ARG A 34 -10.33 -19.68 -9.52
N ASP A 35 -11.64 -19.84 -9.44
CA ASP A 35 -12.59 -18.96 -8.73
C ASP A 35 -12.50 -19.11 -7.19
N VAL A 36 -11.98 -20.25 -6.73
CA VAL A 36 -11.78 -20.54 -5.30
C VAL A 36 -10.56 -19.80 -4.75
N LEU A 37 -9.48 -19.69 -5.54
CA LEU A 37 -8.27 -18.97 -5.12
C LEU A 37 -8.48 -17.44 -5.10
N ASP A 38 -9.39 -16.92 -5.92
CA ASP A 38 -9.74 -15.49 -5.94
C ASP A 38 -10.44 -15.04 -4.64
N GLN A 39 -11.00 -15.97 -3.86
CA GLN A 39 -11.67 -15.71 -2.59
C GLN A 39 -10.73 -15.74 -1.37
N ILE A 40 -9.46 -16.14 -1.58
CA ILE A 40 -8.44 -16.20 -0.52
C ILE A 40 -8.30 -14.85 0.19
N GLU A 41 -8.21 -13.76 -0.56
CA GLU A 41 -7.99 -12.43 0.01
C GLU A 41 -9.13 -11.98 0.95
N ILE A 42 -10.33 -12.49 0.71
CA ILE A 42 -11.52 -12.17 1.52
C ILE A 42 -11.52 -12.99 2.81
N LEU A 43 -11.09 -14.25 2.74
CA LEU A 43 -11.20 -15.23 3.84
C LEU A 43 -9.97 -15.31 4.74
N ILE A 44 -8.77 -14.91 4.26
CA ILE A 44 -7.54 -14.85 5.07
C ILE A 44 -7.76 -14.15 6.42
N PRO A 45 -8.40 -12.96 6.49
CA PRO A 45 -8.53 -12.25 7.76
C PRO A 45 -9.47 -12.92 8.78
N ALA A 46 -10.26 -13.91 8.36
CA ALA A 46 -11.19 -14.62 9.25
C ALA A 46 -10.62 -15.92 9.81
N ASP A 47 -9.69 -16.57 9.09
CA ASP A 47 -9.09 -17.85 9.47
C ASP A 47 -7.56 -17.76 9.47
N SER A 48 -6.98 -17.74 10.67
CA SER A 48 -5.52 -17.70 10.85
C SER A 48 -4.82 -18.96 10.31
N GLY A 49 -5.54 -20.08 10.22
CA GLY A 49 -5.05 -21.30 9.58
C GLY A 49 -4.83 -21.12 8.09
N LEU A 50 -5.84 -20.59 7.38
CA LEU A 50 -5.75 -20.22 5.98
C LEU A 50 -4.66 -19.17 5.73
N GLU A 51 -4.50 -18.19 6.62
CA GLU A 51 -3.40 -17.21 6.52
C GLU A 51 -2.02 -17.88 6.53
N SER A 52 -1.78 -18.80 7.48
CA SER A 52 -0.51 -19.55 7.55
C SER A 52 -0.27 -20.38 6.29
N LEU A 53 -1.28 -21.14 5.87
CA LEU A 53 -1.19 -21.99 4.68
C LEU A 53 -0.95 -21.17 3.41
N HIS A 54 -1.60 -20.01 3.29
CA HIS A 54 -1.39 -19.12 2.16
C HIS A 54 0.03 -18.54 2.15
N LYS A 55 0.59 -18.20 3.32
CA LYS A 55 1.98 -17.75 3.44
C LYS A 55 2.96 -18.85 3.02
N GLU A 56 2.75 -20.09 3.48
CA GLU A 56 3.57 -21.24 3.10
C GLU A 56 3.50 -21.50 1.59
N TYR A 57 2.32 -21.40 0.98
CA TYR A 57 2.15 -21.50 -0.47
C TYR A 57 2.94 -20.41 -1.22
N LEU A 58 2.90 -19.15 -0.76
CA LEU A 58 3.66 -18.06 -1.37
C LEU A 58 5.18 -18.30 -1.26
N GLU A 59 5.65 -18.76 -0.11
CA GLU A 59 7.05 -19.11 0.12
C GLU A 59 7.52 -20.28 -0.75
N ALA A 60 6.71 -21.33 -0.85
CA ALA A 60 6.96 -22.47 -1.75
C ALA A 60 7.03 -22.02 -3.21
N ASN A 61 6.13 -21.12 -3.64
CA ASN A 61 6.11 -20.59 -5.01
C ASN A 61 7.36 -19.76 -5.32
N ILE A 62 7.79 -18.91 -4.40
CA ILE A 62 9.04 -18.14 -4.53
C ILE A 62 10.24 -19.08 -4.63
N THR A 63 10.28 -20.10 -3.78
CA THR A 63 11.38 -21.07 -3.73
C THR A 63 11.46 -21.89 -5.02
N HIS A 64 10.32 -22.42 -5.49
CA HIS A 64 10.24 -23.11 -6.76
C HIS A 64 10.69 -22.22 -7.93
N LYS A 65 10.20 -20.96 -8.02
CA LYS A 65 10.64 -20.01 -9.06
C LYS A 65 12.15 -19.76 -9.04
N LYS A 66 12.74 -19.58 -7.86
CA LYS A 66 14.19 -19.38 -7.69
C LYS A 66 14.98 -20.62 -8.14
N LEU A 67 14.52 -21.82 -7.82
CA LEU A 67 15.18 -23.06 -8.19
C LEU A 67 15.07 -23.33 -9.69
N VAL A 68 13.90 -23.13 -10.29
CA VAL A 68 13.70 -23.19 -11.75
C VAL A 68 14.67 -22.26 -12.48
N GLN A 69 14.85 -21.03 -11.97
CA GLN A 69 15.75 -20.05 -12.58
C GLN A 69 17.23 -20.46 -12.46
N LYS A 70 17.61 -21.11 -11.36
CA LYS A 70 19.02 -21.42 -11.05
C LYS A 70 19.49 -22.76 -11.64
N HIS A 71 18.64 -23.78 -11.58
CA HIS A 71 19.00 -25.17 -11.90
C HIS A 71 18.29 -25.70 -13.15
N GLY A 72 17.26 -24.99 -13.63
CA GLY A 72 16.44 -25.43 -14.75
C GLY A 72 15.29 -26.34 -14.30
N ARG A 73 14.34 -26.55 -15.21
CA ARG A 73 13.07 -27.22 -14.91
C ARG A 73 13.19 -28.72 -14.59
N PHE A 74 14.23 -29.37 -15.09
CA PHE A 74 14.41 -30.83 -15.00
C PHE A 74 15.41 -31.24 -13.92
N ASP A 75 15.75 -30.33 -13.01
CA ASP A 75 16.61 -30.64 -11.89
C ASP A 75 15.80 -31.34 -10.77
N PRO A 76 16.29 -32.43 -10.16
CA PRO A 76 15.56 -33.15 -9.11
C PRO A 76 15.15 -32.28 -7.91
N VAL A 77 15.93 -31.25 -7.57
CA VAL A 77 15.60 -30.34 -6.47
C VAL A 77 14.45 -29.41 -6.87
N THR A 78 14.36 -29.06 -8.14
CA THR A 78 13.26 -28.26 -8.68
C THR A 78 11.96 -29.06 -8.73
N GLU A 79 12.03 -30.37 -9.03
CA GLU A 79 10.88 -31.28 -8.99
C GLU A 79 10.31 -31.40 -7.58
N ILE A 80 11.16 -31.62 -6.56
CA ILE A 80 10.73 -31.64 -5.15
C ILE A 80 10.08 -30.31 -4.75
N ALA A 81 10.63 -29.18 -5.19
CA ALA A 81 10.04 -27.87 -4.92
C ALA A 81 8.69 -27.67 -5.62
N ALA A 82 8.48 -28.27 -6.79
CA ALA A 82 7.20 -28.27 -7.48
C ALA A 82 6.16 -29.10 -6.71
N ASP A 83 6.53 -30.27 -6.19
CA ASP A 83 5.65 -31.11 -5.37
C ASP A 83 5.26 -30.42 -4.06
N MET A 84 6.20 -29.73 -3.42
CA MET A 84 5.91 -28.92 -2.23
C MET A 84 4.93 -27.78 -2.55
N LEU A 85 5.10 -27.12 -3.70
CA LEU A 85 4.18 -26.08 -4.15
C LEU A 85 2.77 -26.64 -4.41
N ASP A 86 2.66 -27.82 -5.02
CA ASP A 86 1.36 -28.44 -5.28
C ASP A 86 0.67 -28.93 -4.00
N SER A 87 1.45 -29.45 -3.05
CA SER A 87 0.97 -29.87 -1.74
C SER A 87 0.40 -28.70 -0.94
N THR A 88 1.14 -27.58 -0.86
CA THR A 88 0.67 -26.37 -0.18
C THR A 88 -0.53 -25.75 -0.88
N ARG A 89 -0.56 -25.76 -2.21
CA ARG A 89 -1.72 -25.33 -2.99
C ARG A 89 -2.96 -26.14 -2.67
N SER A 90 -2.83 -27.46 -2.63
CA SER A 90 -3.93 -28.38 -2.31
C SER A 90 -4.45 -28.15 -0.89
N ALA A 91 -3.56 -27.96 0.09
CA ALA A 91 -3.94 -27.64 1.47
C ALA A 91 -4.75 -26.33 1.57
N VAL A 92 -4.32 -25.28 0.87
CA VAL A 92 -5.05 -23.99 0.80
C VAL A 92 -6.44 -24.20 0.18
N GLN A 93 -6.53 -24.93 -0.93
CA GLN A 93 -7.80 -25.19 -1.62
C GLN A 93 -8.77 -25.99 -0.75
N THR A 94 -8.29 -27.04 -0.08
CA THR A 94 -9.11 -27.82 0.86
C THR A 94 -9.63 -26.95 1.98
N ARG A 95 -8.76 -26.13 2.59
CA ARG A 95 -9.18 -25.23 3.67
C ARG A 95 -10.22 -24.22 3.20
N LEU A 96 -10.09 -23.68 1.99
CA LEU A 96 -11.11 -22.78 1.43
C LEU A 96 -12.46 -23.47 1.26
N LEU A 97 -12.46 -24.70 0.75
CA LEU A 97 -13.69 -25.48 0.60
C LEU A 97 -14.35 -25.76 1.96
N GLU A 98 -13.56 -26.11 2.98
CA GLU A 98 -14.05 -26.26 4.36
C GLU A 98 -14.67 -24.95 4.87
N LEU A 99 -14.02 -23.82 4.63
CA LEU A 99 -14.54 -22.50 5.05
C LEU A 99 -15.83 -22.13 4.29
N MET A 100 -15.96 -22.53 3.03
CA MET A 100 -17.13 -22.28 2.21
C MET A 100 -18.31 -23.19 2.57
N ASP A 101 -18.05 -24.40 3.06
CA ASP A 101 -19.10 -25.36 3.45
C ASP A 101 -19.58 -25.16 4.90
N MET A 102 -18.94 -24.26 5.67
CA MET A 102 -19.44 -23.85 6.99
C MET A 102 -20.81 -23.17 6.86
N ARG A 103 -21.80 -23.66 7.61
CA ARG A 103 -23.17 -23.13 7.66
C ARG A 103 -23.52 -22.63 9.06
N GLY A 104 -24.39 -21.62 9.14
CA GLY A 104 -24.94 -21.14 10.41
C GLY A 104 -24.01 -20.18 11.17
N GLU A 105 -23.81 -20.42 12.47
CA GLU A 105 -23.14 -19.50 13.40
C GLU A 105 -21.65 -19.29 13.07
N GLU A 106 -20.97 -20.31 12.55
CA GLU A 106 -19.55 -20.24 12.19
C GLU A 106 -19.32 -19.34 10.97
N ALA A 107 -20.17 -19.45 9.96
CA ALA A 107 -20.15 -18.54 8.80
C ALA A 107 -20.41 -17.08 9.22
N GLN A 108 -21.31 -16.87 10.18
CA GLN A 108 -21.58 -15.55 10.73
C GLN A 108 -20.37 -15.00 11.50
N ALA A 109 -19.67 -15.82 12.27
CA ALA A 109 -18.46 -15.43 12.97
C ALA A 109 -17.32 -15.05 12.00
N ILE A 110 -17.12 -15.83 10.94
CA ILE A 110 -16.15 -15.56 9.87
C ILE A 110 -16.48 -14.24 9.18
N PHE A 111 -17.74 -14.03 8.78
CA PHE A 111 -18.16 -12.78 8.16
C PHE A 111 -17.91 -11.56 9.04
N MET A 112 -18.23 -11.66 10.34
CA MET A 112 -17.99 -10.57 11.29
C MET A 112 -16.49 -10.29 11.48
N ARG A 113 -15.61 -11.30 11.41
CA ARG A 113 -14.16 -11.13 11.43
C ARG A 113 -13.66 -10.44 10.16
N CYS A 114 -14.07 -10.91 8.97
CA CYS A 114 -13.75 -10.27 7.69
C CYS A 114 -14.16 -8.80 7.69
N TYR A 115 -15.38 -8.50 8.14
CA TYR A 115 -15.90 -7.13 8.18
C TYR A 115 -15.07 -6.21 9.10
N ARG A 116 -14.71 -6.70 10.30
CA ARG A 116 -13.86 -5.95 11.24
C ARG A 116 -12.47 -5.71 10.67
N ALA A 117 -11.86 -6.73 10.06
CA ALA A 117 -10.54 -6.64 9.45
C ALA A 117 -10.53 -5.63 8.30
N LYS A 118 -11.53 -5.67 7.42
CA LYS A 118 -11.66 -4.72 6.31
C LYS A 118 -11.80 -3.28 6.80
N ARG A 119 -12.61 -3.05 7.83
CA ARG A 119 -12.77 -1.73 8.44
C ARG A 119 -11.45 -1.21 9.04
N ALA A 120 -10.73 -2.06 9.76
CA ALA A 120 -9.42 -1.72 10.31
C ALA A 120 -8.40 -1.36 9.21
N ALA A 121 -8.37 -2.13 8.12
CA ALA A 121 -7.49 -1.87 6.98
C ALA A 121 -7.81 -0.51 6.30
N GLU A 122 -9.10 -0.19 6.13
CA GLU A 122 -9.53 1.11 5.60
C GLU A 122 -9.13 2.29 6.51
N GLU A 123 -9.23 2.12 7.82
CA GLU A 123 -8.80 3.13 8.80
C GLU A 123 -7.29 3.35 8.75
N VAL A 124 -6.48 2.29 8.71
CA VAL A 124 -5.02 2.39 8.55
C VAL A 124 -4.67 3.08 7.24
N LYS A 125 -5.34 2.73 6.13
CA LYS A 125 -5.12 3.37 4.83
C LYS A 125 -5.40 4.87 4.86
N LYS A 126 -6.49 5.29 5.52
CA LYS A 126 -6.80 6.72 5.71
C LYS A 126 -5.71 7.45 6.49
N VAL A 127 -5.22 6.85 7.58
CA VAL A 127 -4.14 7.43 8.39
C VAL A 127 -2.86 7.59 7.58
N LEU A 128 -2.48 6.57 6.79
CA LEU A 128 -1.29 6.62 5.93
C LEU A 128 -1.41 7.71 4.86
N LEU A 129 -2.56 7.83 4.20
CA LEU A 129 -2.79 8.89 3.21
C LEU A 129 -2.71 10.28 3.84
N LEU A 130 -3.26 10.46 5.03
CA LEU A 130 -3.15 11.73 5.77
C LEU A 130 -1.70 12.04 6.17
N GLN A 131 -0.92 11.02 6.56
CA GLN A 131 0.50 11.21 6.85
C GLN A 131 1.31 11.57 5.60
N GLN A 132 1.03 10.93 4.46
CA GLN A 132 1.67 11.27 3.19
C GLN A 132 1.35 12.69 2.76
N LYS A 133 0.08 13.10 2.84
CA LYS A 133 -0.33 14.47 2.52
C LYS A 133 0.38 15.50 3.39
N ARG A 134 0.46 15.27 4.70
CA ARG A 134 1.21 16.15 5.63
C ARG A 134 2.70 16.21 5.31
N ARG A 135 3.31 15.10 4.86
CA ARG A 135 4.71 15.10 4.42
C ARG A 135 4.90 15.91 3.14
N GLN A 136 4.00 15.77 2.17
CA GLN A 136 4.05 16.54 0.93
C GLN A 136 3.87 18.04 1.19
N GLU A 137 2.89 18.43 2.00
CA GLU A 137 2.68 19.83 2.40
C GLU A 137 3.93 20.39 3.09
N HIS A 138 4.54 19.62 4.00
CA HIS A 138 5.79 20.03 4.66
C HIS A 138 6.97 20.13 3.69
N GLU A 139 7.10 19.20 2.74
CA GLU A 139 8.15 19.24 1.70
C GLU A 139 7.96 20.46 0.79
N GLU A 140 6.74 20.75 0.35
CA GLU A 140 6.41 21.92 -0.47
C GLU A 140 6.71 23.24 0.25
N ASP A 141 6.32 23.36 1.52
CA ASP A 141 6.64 24.54 2.35
C ASP A 141 8.15 24.69 2.52
N THR A 142 8.86 23.59 2.80
CA THR A 142 10.31 23.61 2.96
C THR A 142 11.00 24.07 1.68
N ILE A 143 10.61 23.51 0.52
CA ILE A 143 11.13 23.89 -0.79
C ILE A 143 10.86 25.37 -1.08
N PHE A 144 9.65 25.85 -0.78
CA PHE A 144 9.29 27.26 -0.95
C PHE A 144 10.20 28.18 -0.12
N TRP A 145 10.34 27.92 1.17
CA TRP A 145 11.19 28.75 2.05
C TRP A 145 12.66 28.71 1.64
N PHE A 146 13.20 27.54 1.27
CA PHE A 146 14.57 27.44 0.72
C PHE A 146 14.74 28.24 -0.57
N SER A 147 13.80 28.13 -1.50
CA SER A 147 13.83 28.88 -2.77
C SER A 147 13.80 30.38 -2.54
N MET A 148 12.96 30.84 -1.60
CA MET A 148 12.88 32.25 -1.23
C MET A 148 14.17 32.76 -0.58
N MET A 149 14.78 31.97 0.32
CA MET A 149 16.06 32.33 0.94
C MET A 149 17.20 32.43 -0.08
N ILE A 150 17.27 31.50 -1.03
CA ILE A 150 18.25 31.55 -2.14
C ILE A 150 18.02 32.81 -2.98
N TRP A 151 16.77 33.15 -3.29
CA TRP A 151 16.45 34.37 -4.03
C TRP A 151 16.89 35.64 -3.29
N LEU A 152 16.61 35.74 -2.00
CA LEU A 152 17.03 36.86 -1.14
C LEU A 152 18.54 36.98 -1.09
N MET A 153 19.27 35.88 -0.88
CA MET A 153 20.74 35.89 -0.87
C MET A 153 21.31 36.34 -2.22
N ASN A 154 20.73 35.89 -3.34
CA ASN A 154 21.16 36.31 -4.67
C ASN A 154 20.91 37.81 -4.94
N LYS A 155 19.91 38.40 -4.29
CA LYS A 155 19.66 39.85 -4.35
C LYS A 155 20.66 40.62 -3.48
N THR A 156 20.90 40.20 -2.25
CA THR A 156 21.85 40.86 -1.34
C THR A 156 23.27 40.80 -1.88
N VAL A 157 23.72 39.66 -2.40
CA VAL A 157 25.04 39.51 -3.04
C VAL A 157 25.16 40.43 -4.27
N ARG A 158 24.10 40.57 -5.07
CA ARG A 158 24.11 41.51 -6.22
C ARG A 158 24.24 42.96 -5.79
N VAL A 159 23.53 43.37 -4.75
CA VAL A 159 23.66 44.73 -4.19
C VAL A 159 25.05 44.93 -3.63
N ALA A 160 25.57 44.00 -2.83
CA ALA A 160 26.92 44.06 -2.26
C ALA A 160 28.01 44.15 -3.34
N ARG A 161 27.88 43.41 -4.45
CA ARG A 161 28.81 43.51 -5.59
C ARG A 161 28.76 44.89 -6.24
N ARG A 162 27.57 45.48 -6.41
CA ARG A 162 27.42 46.82 -6.98
C ARG A 162 28.01 47.89 -6.06
N THR A 163 27.78 47.79 -4.75
CA THR A 163 28.35 48.75 -3.78
C THR A 163 29.86 48.61 -3.69
N LEU A 164 30.41 47.39 -3.72
CA LEU A 164 31.86 47.16 -3.78
C LEU A 164 32.47 47.69 -5.07
N SER A 165 31.82 47.49 -6.22
CA SER A 165 32.26 48.06 -7.49
C SER A 165 32.29 49.59 -7.43
N ALA A 166 31.22 50.21 -6.96
CA ALA A 166 31.13 51.67 -6.83
C ALA A 166 32.18 52.23 -5.85
N ALA A 167 32.44 51.53 -4.74
CA ALA A 167 33.48 51.90 -3.79
C ALA A 167 34.89 51.79 -4.41
N ASN A 168 35.13 50.75 -5.21
CA ASN A 168 36.39 50.57 -5.93
C ASN A 168 36.59 51.64 -7.01
N ASP A 169 35.55 51.95 -7.78
CA ASP A 169 35.58 53.01 -8.79
C ASP A 169 35.86 54.38 -8.16
N PHE A 170 35.24 54.65 -7.00
CA PHE A 170 35.50 55.87 -6.23
C PHE A 170 36.95 55.94 -5.74
N ALA A 171 37.50 54.85 -5.20
CA ALA A 171 38.89 54.79 -4.75
C ALA A 171 39.90 55.02 -5.89
N ILE A 172 39.61 54.49 -7.08
CA ILE A 172 40.42 54.71 -8.28
C ILE A 172 40.38 56.18 -8.67
N VAL A 173 39.20 56.80 -8.77
CA VAL A 173 39.04 58.21 -9.13
C VAL A 173 39.72 59.14 -8.13
N SER A 174 39.56 58.90 -6.83
CA SER A 174 40.23 59.70 -5.79
C SER A 174 41.74 59.58 -5.86
N SER A 175 42.28 58.39 -6.17
CA SER A 175 43.73 58.20 -6.34
C SER A 175 44.29 58.96 -7.55
N ILE A 176 43.51 59.08 -8.63
CA ILE A 176 43.90 59.81 -9.84
C ILE A 176 43.85 61.32 -9.59
N GLN A 177 42.82 61.83 -8.90
CA GLN A 177 42.71 63.24 -8.53
C GLN A 177 43.80 63.67 -7.54
N GLY A 178 44.12 62.85 -6.53
CA GLY A 178 45.20 63.10 -5.59
C GLY A 178 46.58 63.17 -6.27
N LYS A 179 46.82 62.32 -7.27
CA LYS A 179 48.04 62.39 -8.09
C LYS A 179 48.10 63.67 -8.91
N ARG A 180 47.00 64.13 -9.51
CA ARG A 180 46.96 65.38 -10.29
C ARG A 180 47.15 66.64 -9.44
N ALA A 181 46.67 66.65 -8.20
CA ALA A 181 46.86 67.78 -7.28
C ALA A 181 48.31 67.95 -6.79
N SER A 182 49.15 66.92 -6.92
CA SER A 182 50.57 66.96 -6.51
C SER A 182 51.52 67.47 -7.60
N TYR A 183 51.02 67.85 -8.78
CA TYR A 183 51.80 68.34 -9.93
C TYR A 183 51.51 69.81 -10.29
N ILE A 184 50.87 70.56 -9.39
CA ILE A 184 50.68 72.03 -9.46
C ILE A 184 51.39 72.64 -8.26
#